data_AF-A0A1F7LBW2-F1
#
_entry.id   AF-A0A1F7LBW2-F1
#
_cell.length_a   1.000
_cell.length_b   1.000
_cell.length_c   1.000
_cell.angle_alpha   90.00
_cell.angle_beta   90.00
_cell.angle_gamma   90.00
#
_symmetry.space_group_name_H-M   'P 1'
#
loop_
_entity.id
_entity.type
_entity.pdbx_description
1 polymer ?
#
loop_
_entity_poly.entity_id
_entity_poly.type
_entity_poly.pdbx_seq_one_letter_code
_entity_poly.pdbx_strand_id
1 'polypeptide(L)'
;MKDSRLVVSDRVKAEREAAIVDRAIEKAFAGPARQRSARRLGEMALLFQAPARGEPAALALAAAAVLRDESLPAESLPLVRAMAARGLELGGEAARGRVKATEVSRAPAPRGQ
;
A
#
# COMPACT_ATOMS: atom_id res chain seq x y z
N MET A 1 43.22 3.03 12.35
CA MET A 1 41.94 2.32 12.11
C MET A 1 40.95 2.69 13.21
N LYS A 2 40.02 3.60 12.93
CA LYS A 2 38.93 3.97 13.84
C LYS A 2 37.70 4.33 13.01
N ASP A 3 37.15 3.33 12.31
CA ASP A 3 35.90 3.42 11.56
C ASP A 3 34.83 2.53 12.23
N SER A 4 34.33 2.91 13.41
CA SER A 4 33.34 2.03 14.06
C SER A 4 32.40 2.68 15.08
N ARG A 5 31.99 3.94 14.85
CA ARG A 5 30.92 4.57 15.67
C ARG A 5 29.83 5.32 14.91
N LEU A 6 30.00 5.60 13.61
CA LEU A 6 28.94 6.21 12.78
C LEU A 6 28.10 5.21 11.99
N VAL A 7 28.53 3.96 11.87
CA VAL A 7 27.75 2.86 11.28
C VAL A 7 26.84 2.25 12.36
N VAL A 8 25.97 3.08 12.93
CA VAL A 8 24.63 2.65 13.34
C VAL A 8 23.75 2.74 12.07
N SER A 9 24.30 2.30 10.93
CA SER A 9 24.20 0.97 10.30
C SER A 9 22.98 0.97 9.40
N ASP A 10 23.19 1.27 8.12
CA ASP A 10 22.12 1.31 7.12
C ASP A 10 21.34 -0.01 7.04
N ARG A 11 21.97 -1.12 7.45
CA ARG A 11 21.30 -2.39 7.70
C ARG A 11 20.23 -2.30 8.80
N VAL A 12 20.53 -1.70 9.95
CA VAL A 12 19.55 -1.52 11.05
C VAL A 12 18.41 -0.59 10.61
N LYS A 13 18.72 0.43 9.80
CA LYS A 13 17.68 1.29 9.21
C LYS A 13 16.78 0.50 8.25
N ALA A 14 17.38 -0.29 7.35
CA ALA A 14 16.65 -1.12 6.40
C ALA A 14 15.78 -2.19 7.10
N GLU A 15 16.32 -2.85 8.14
CA GLU A 15 15.58 -3.80 8.97
C GLU A 15 14.38 -3.13 9.66
N ARG A 16 14.56 -1.90 10.17
CA ARG A 16 13.48 -1.13 10.77
C ARG A 16 12.43 -0.70 9.75
N GLU A 17 12.84 -0.24 8.57
CA GLU A 17 11.93 0.13 7.48
C GLU A 17 11.11 -1.08 7.02
N ALA A 18 11.75 -2.24 6.85
CA ALA A 18 11.07 -3.49 6.54
C ALA A 18 10.01 -3.84 7.60
N ALA A 19 10.36 -3.75 8.89
CA ALA A 19 9.41 -4.02 9.98
C ALA A 19 8.23 -3.03 10.02
N ILE A 20 8.45 -1.76 9.66
CA ILE A 20 7.36 -0.77 9.56
C ILE A 20 6.43 -1.12 8.40
N VAL A 21 6.99 -1.51 7.25
CA VAL A 21 6.21 -1.94 6.08
C VAL A 21 5.42 -3.20 6.41
N ASP A 22 6.02 -4.21 7.02
CA ASP A 22 5.35 -5.45 7.39
C ASP A 22 4.15 -5.17 8.31
N ARG A 23 4.33 -4.32 9.34
CA ARG A 23 3.22 -3.91 10.22
C ARG A 23 2.14 -3.10 9.51
N ALA A 24 2.52 -2.29 8.52
CA ALA A 24 1.55 -1.58 7.70
C ALA A 24 0.73 -2.55 6.83
N ILE A 25 1.37 -3.60 6.29
CA ILE A 25 0.71 -4.66 5.53
C ILE A 25 -0.30 -5.41 6.40
N GLU A 26 0.12 -5.87 7.59
CA GLU A 26 -0.78 -6.55 8.54
C GLU A 26 -2.05 -5.73 8.82
N LYS A 27 -1.89 -4.43 9.05
CA LYS A 27 -3.01 -3.53 9.37
C LYS A 27 -3.90 -3.24 8.15
N ALA A 28 -3.31 -3.04 6.98
CA ALA A 28 -4.05 -2.56 5.79
C ALA A 28 -4.60 -3.70 4.91
N PHE A 29 -3.99 -4.89 4.98
CA PHE A 29 -4.29 -6.04 4.13
C PHE A 29 -4.72 -7.28 4.93
N ALA A 30 -5.23 -7.10 6.14
CA ALA A 30 -6.01 -8.15 6.82
C ALA A 30 -7.15 -8.66 5.90
N GLY A 31 -7.50 -9.95 5.99
CA GLY A 31 -8.37 -10.65 5.01
C GLY A 31 -9.52 -9.82 4.41
N PRO A 32 -10.45 -9.28 5.23
CA PRO A 32 -11.54 -8.45 4.71
C PRO A 32 -11.10 -7.16 4.00
N ALA A 33 -10.02 -6.52 4.45
CA ALA A 33 -9.45 -5.32 3.83
C ALA A 33 -8.76 -5.60 2.50
N ARG A 34 -8.03 -6.73 2.42
CA ARG A 34 -7.46 -7.25 1.18
C ARG A 34 -8.54 -7.52 0.13
N GLN A 35 -9.63 -8.20 0.53
CA GLN A 35 -10.76 -8.46 -0.37
C GLN A 35 -11.46 -7.20 -0.87
N ARG A 36 -11.64 -6.19 0.01
CA ARG A 36 -12.17 -4.88 -0.42
C ARG A 36 -11.26 -4.20 -1.45
N SER A 37 -9.95 -4.28 -1.27
CA SER A 37 -8.98 -3.72 -2.22
C SER A 37 -9.02 -4.44 -3.56
N ALA A 38 -9.08 -5.77 -3.55
CA ALA A 38 -9.23 -6.59 -4.75
C ALA A 38 -10.52 -6.29 -5.51
N ARG A 39 -11.64 -6.13 -4.80
CA ARG A 39 -12.92 -5.74 -5.38
C ARG A 39 -12.82 -4.38 -6.06
N ARG A 40 -12.26 -3.37 -5.40
CA ARG A 40 -12.10 -2.02 -5.96
C ARG A 40 -11.24 -2.00 -7.23
N LEU A 41 -10.18 -2.80 -7.28
CA LEU A 41 -9.34 -2.92 -8.49
C LEU A 41 -10.11 -3.59 -9.63
N GLY A 42 -10.93 -4.61 -9.34
CA GLY A 42 -11.85 -5.19 -10.32
C GLY A 42 -12.86 -4.16 -10.86
N GLU A 43 -13.44 -3.35 -9.98
CA GLU A 43 -14.35 -2.25 -10.37
C GLU A 43 -13.61 -1.19 -11.22
N MET A 44 -12.37 -0.82 -10.86
CA MET A 44 -11.54 0.08 -11.66
C MET A 44 -11.24 -0.46 -13.06
N ALA A 45 -11.01 -1.76 -13.19
CA ALA A 45 -10.79 -2.37 -14.49
C ALA A 45 -11.99 -2.18 -15.42
N LEU A 46 -13.21 -2.33 -14.91
CA LEU A 46 -14.44 -2.08 -15.67
C LEU A 46 -14.51 -0.62 -16.13
N LEU A 47 -14.12 0.32 -15.26
CA LEU A 47 -14.07 1.74 -15.62
C LEU A 47 -13.02 2.05 -16.69
N PHE A 48 -11.90 1.32 -16.72
CA PHE A 48 -10.85 1.49 -17.74
C PHE A 48 -11.18 0.82 -19.08
N GLN A 49 -12.05 -0.18 -19.09
CA GLN A 49 -12.53 -0.78 -20.34
C GLN A 49 -13.39 0.20 -21.17
N ALA A 50 -14.22 1.02 -20.51
CA ALA A 50 -15.09 1.99 -21.18
C ALA A 50 -14.36 3.02 -22.08
N PRO A 51 -13.21 3.60 -21.70
CA PRO A 51 -12.46 4.55 -22.51
C PRO A 51 -11.34 3.95 -23.40
N ALA A 52 -11.42 2.66 -23.78
CA ALA A 52 -10.37 1.96 -24.54
C ALA A 52 -8.97 1.96 -23.87
N ARG A 53 -8.91 2.06 -22.54
CA ARG A 53 -7.66 1.97 -21.76
C ARG A 53 -7.37 0.52 -21.39
N GLY A 54 -7.13 -0.30 -22.41
CA GLY A 54 -6.98 -1.75 -22.28
C GLY A 54 -5.85 -2.19 -21.34
N GLU A 55 -4.68 -1.55 -21.44
CA GLU A 55 -3.54 -1.88 -20.57
C GLU A 55 -3.82 -1.56 -19.09
N PRO A 56 -4.29 -0.35 -18.70
CA PRO A 56 -4.72 -0.08 -17.34
C PRO A 56 -5.80 -1.04 -16.82
N ALA A 57 -6.74 -1.44 -17.68
CA ALA A 57 -7.76 -2.42 -17.31
C ALA A 57 -7.14 -3.80 -17.00
N ALA A 58 -6.22 -4.26 -17.85
CA ALA A 58 -5.52 -5.54 -17.66
C ALA A 58 -4.67 -5.54 -16.38
N LEU A 59 -3.94 -4.45 -16.12
CA LEU A 59 -3.16 -4.30 -14.88
C LEU A 59 -4.06 -4.32 -13.64
N ALA A 60 -5.18 -3.61 -13.67
CA ALA A 60 -6.14 -3.59 -12.57
C ALA A 60 -6.76 -4.99 -12.31
N LEU A 61 -7.07 -5.75 -13.37
CA LEU A 61 -7.55 -7.14 -13.24
C LEU A 61 -6.48 -8.07 -12.66
N ALA A 62 -5.24 -7.99 -13.17
CA ALA A 62 -4.13 -8.80 -12.67
C ALA A 62 -3.86 -8.53 -11.19
N ALA A 63 -3.81 -7.25 -10.81
CA ALA A 63 -3.67 -6.84 -9.41
C ALA A 63 -4.84 -7.33 -8.54
N ALA A 64 -6.07 -7.25 -9.03
CA ALA A 64 -7.24 -7.79 -8.33
C ALA A 64 -7.16 -9.30 -8.14
N ALA A 65 -6.71 -10.06 -9.14
CA ALA A 65 -6.55 -11.51 -9.06
C ALA A 65 -5.51 -11.91 -8.00
N VAL A 66 -4.34 -11.27 -8.01
CA VAL A 66 -3.27 -11.49 -7.01
C VAL A 66 -3.77 -11.20 -5.60
N LEU A 67 -4.55 -10.13 -5.41
CA LEU A 67 -5.12 -9.82 -4.10
C LEU A 67 -6.25 -10.77 -3.68
N ARG A 68 -6.90 -11.50 -4.59
CA ARG A 68 -7.93 -12.51 -4.23
C ARG A 68 -7.33 -13.84 -3.82
N ASP A 69 -6.10 -14.13 -4.24
CA ASP A 69 -5.46 -15.41 -3.96
C ASP A 69 -4.99 -15.52 -2.51
N GLU A 70 -5.90 -15.94 -1.63
CA GLU A 70 -5.62 -16.11 -0.19
C GLU A 70 -4.63 -17.23 0.13
N SER A 71 -4.23 -18.06 -0.85
CA SER A 71 -3.18 -19.06 -0.64
C SER A 71 -1.80 -18.41 -0.45
N LEU A 72 -1.63 -17.17 -0.92
CA LEU A 72 -0.41 -16.39 -0.76
C LEU A 72 -0.54 -15.40 0.41
N PRO A 73 0.38 -15.42 1.38
CA PRO A 73 0.44 -14.40 2.43
C PRO A 73 0.60 -13.00 1.83
N ALA A 74 -0.09 -11.99 2.38
CA ALA A 74 -0.11 -10.65 1.80
C ALA A 74 1.29 -10.01 1.75
N GLU A 75 2.10 -10.28 2.77
CA GLU A 75 3.49 -9.86 2.91
C GLU A 75 4.45 -10.51 1.88
N SER A 76 4.05 -11.60 1.24
CA SER A 76 4.83 -12.24 0.17
C SER A 76 4.61 -11.56 -1.20
N LEU A 77 3.56 -10.75 -1.33
CA LEU A 77 3.17 -10.15 -2.60
C LEU A 77 3.93 -8.83 -2.84
N PRO A 78 4.73 -8.72 -3.92
CA PRO A 78 5.49 -7.50 -4.21
C PRO A 78 4.60 -6.26 -4.36
N LEU A 79 3.42 -6.43 -4.97
CA LEU A 79 2.42 -5.37 -5.13
C LEU A 79 1.96 -4.82 -3.77
N VAL A 80 1.70 -5.69 -2.79
CA VAL A 80 1.26 -5.29 -1.45
C VAL A 80 2.36 -4.53 -0.71
N ARG A 81 3.61 -5.01 -0.80
CA ARG A 81 4.77 -4.30 -0.26
C ARG A 81 4.93 -2.90 -0.84
N ALA A 82 4.85 -2.78 -2.17
CA ALA A 82 4.94 -1.49 -2.86
C ALA A 82 3.79 -0.54 -2.46
N MET A 83 2.56 -1.04 -2.36
CA MET A 83 1.42 -0.24 -1.91
C MET A 83 1.57 0.24 -0.46
N ALA A 84 2.03 -0.63 0.44
CA ALA A 84 2.26 -0.28 1.84
C ALA A 84 3.38 0.78 1.98
N ALA A 85 4.50 0.60 1.30
CA ALA A 85 5.59 1.57 1.27
C ALA A 85 5.10 2.93 0.75
N ARG A 86 4.40 2.96 -0.40
CA ARG A 86 3.87 4.21 -0.96
C ARG A 86 2.83 4.86 -0.05
N GLY A 87 1.99 4.06 0.62
CA GLY A 87 1.02 4.57 1.60
C GLY A 87 1.69 5.26 2.79
N LEU A 88 2.81 4.71 3.28
CA LEU A 88 3.59 5.32 4.36
C LEU A 88 4.24 6.64 3.92
N GLU A 89 4.79 6.69 2.71
CA GLU A 89 5.33 7.92 2.12
C GLU A 89 4.26 9.02 2.05
N LEU A 90 3.09 8.71 1.47
CA LEU A 90 1.95 9.63 1.36
C LEU A 90 1.45 10.08 2.74
N GLY A 91 1.39 9.17 3.72
CA GLY A 91 1.07 9.51 5.10
C GLY A 91 2.08 10.48 5.73
N GLY A 92 3.37 10.29 5.44
CA GLY A 92 4.44 11.18 5.87
C GLY A 92 4.38 12.55 5.19
N GLU A 93 4.06 12.60 3.90
CA GLU A 93 3.81 13.86 3.16
C GLU A 93 2.63 14.62 3.77
N ALA A 94 1.53 13.93 4.08
CA ALA A 94 0.35 14.52 4.71
C ALA A 94 0.63 15.03 6.13
N ALA A 95 1.35 14.26 6.96
CA ALA A 95 1.75 14.68 8.30
C ALA A 95 2.64 15.93 8.31
N ARG A 96 3.40 16.15 7.22
CA ARG A 96 4.24 17.35 7.01
C ARG A 96 3.49 18.50 6.33
N GLY A 97 2.19 18.35 6.07
CA GLY A 97 1.37 19.37 5.40
C GLY A 97 1.66 19.55 3.91
N ARG A 98 2.38 18.61 3.26
CA ARG A 98 2.70 18.67 1.83
C ARG A 98 1.55 18.19 0.94
N VAL A 99 0.67 17.37 1.50
CA VAL A 99 -0.56 16.87 0.86
C VAL A 99 -1.69 17.02 1.87
N LYS A 100 -2.91 17.35 1.42
CA LYS A 100 -4.04 17.46 2.35
C LYS A 100 -4.43 16.08 2.86
N ALA A 101 -4.65 15.95 4.17
CA ALA A 101 -5.10 14.69 4.76
C ALA A 101 -6.41 14.17 4.14
N THR A 102 -7.30 15.07 3.70
CA THR A 102 -8.56 14.75 3.02
C THR A 102 -8.37 14.16 1.61
N GLU A 103 -7.22 14.36 0.98
CA GLU A 103 -6.91 13.82 -0.34
C GLU A 103 -6.33 12.40 -0.26
N VAL A 104 -5.73 12.03 0.88
CA VAL A 104 -5.08 10.73 1.08
C VAL A 104 -5.83 9.81 2.06
N SER A 105 -6.70 10.37 2.89
CA SER A 105 -7.55 9.60 3.79
C SER A 105 -8.91 9.36 3.14
N ARG A 106 -9.35 8.10 3.15
CA ARG A 106 -10.73 7.71 2.83
C ARG A 106 -11.49 7.26 4.07
N ALA A 107 -10.99 7.58 5.27
CA ALA A 107 -11.81 7.43 6.46
C ALA A 107 -13.08 8.26 6.24
N PRO A 108 -14.28 7.69 6.44
CA PRO A 108 -15.49 8.50 6.37
C PRO A 108 -15.31 9.68 7.32
N ALA A 109 -15.72 10.88 6.88
CA ALA A 109 -15.72 12.04 7.76
C ALA A 109 -16.42 11.63 9.07
N PRO A 110 -15.87 11.98 10.24
CA PRO A 110 -16.56 11.72 11.50
C PRO A 110 -17.96 12.28 11.35
N ARG A 111 -18.98 11.42 11.51
CA ARG A 111 -20.37 11.89 11.54
C ARG A 111 -20.39 12.95 12.64
N GLY A 112 -20.73 14.18 12.28
CA GLY A 112 -20.75 15.29 13.23
C GLY A 112 -21.50 14.86 14.49
N GLN A 113 -20.85 15.06 15.64
CA GLN A 113 -21.55 15.12 16.91
C GLN A 113 -22.24 16.48 17.00
#